data_AF-A0A353RTZ9-F1
#
_entry.id   AF-A0A353RTZ9-F1
#
_cell.length_a   1.000
_cell.length_b   1.000
_cell.length_c   1.000
_cell.angle_alpha   90.00
_cell.angle_beta   90.00
_cell.angle_gamma   90.00
#
_symmetry.space_group_name_H-M   'P 1'
#
loop_
_entity.id
_entity.type
_entity.pdbx_description
1 polymer ?
#
loop_
_entity_poly.entity_id
_entity_poly.type
_entity_poly.pdbx_seq_one_letter_code
_entity_poly.pdbx_strand_id
1 'polypeptide(L)'
;DELKKMNPEWKSLGHAIVPLAIMNKIGCNFNTHDSKSVYEFFIYYLRAKQLNDDAHDWEEDYSADRYNYVIEKNKKMFPEDINSFSAKKIFWEEIAPLELSKIRKYCKCAISSIEKCEKIETLDFYYLLISPIAKSTGKAFLERKSAIDFINNFHPKVDINRHFEAFGKKAKVPPKESS
;
A
#
# COMPACT_ATOMS: atom_id res chain seq x y z
N ASP A 1 -13.46 2.39 31.14
CA ASP A 1 -12.87 3.32 30.16
C ASP A 1 -11.73 2.73 29.32
N GLU A 2 -11.50 1.41 29.36
CA GLU A 2 -10.47 0.72 28.55
C GLU A 2 -10.87 0.44 27.10
N LEU A 3 -12.13 0.68 26.74
CA LEU A 3 -12.64 0.55 25.36
C LEU A 3 -12.08 1.61 24.38
N LYS A 4 -11.28 2.58 24.87
CA LYS A 4 -10.67 3.64 24.04
C LYS A 4 -9.31 3.29 23.45
N LYS A 5 -8.73 2.12 23.76
CA LYS A 5 -7.56 1.57 23.04
C LYS A 5 -7.98 0.52 22.01
N MET A 6 -9.03 0.80 21.23
CA MET A 6 -9.40 -0.07 20.11
C MET A 6 -8.27 -0.07 19.09
N ASN A 7 -7.56 -1.19 19.02
CA ASN A 7 -6.60 -1.50 17.97
C ASN A 7 -7.35 -1.39 16.62
N PRO A 8 -6.87 -0.62 15.62
CA PRO A 8 -7.57 -0.37 14.36
C PRO A 8 -8.06 -1.64 13.65
N GLU A 9 -7.36 -2.76 13.87
CA GLU A 9 -7.69 -4.11 13.39
C GLU A 9 -9.13 -4.54 13.74
N TRP A 10 -9.75 -4.01 14.80
CA TRP A 10 -11.07 -4.42 15.29
C TRP A 10 -12.24 -3.79 14.52
N LYS A 11 -12.04 -2.63 13.89
CA LYS A 11 -13.12 -1.96 13.12
C LYS A 11 -13.43 -2.69 11.81
N SER A 12 -12.44 -3.37 11.24
CA SER A 12 -12.54 -4.05 9.94
C SER A 12 -12.71 -5.57 10.06
N LEU A 13 -12.57 -6.13 11.27
CA LEU A 13 -12.94 -7.52 11.62
C LEU A 13 -14.42 -7.86 11.37
N GLY A 14 -15.27 -6.85 11.13
CA GLY A 14 -16.64 -7.05 10.64
C GLY A 14 -16.73 -7.96 9.41
N HIS A 15 -15.71 -7.94 8.54
CA HIS A 15 -15.62 -8.81 7.36
C HIS A 15 -15.55 -10.30 7.73
N ALA A 16 -15.03 -10.64 8.92
CA ALA A 16 -14.89 -12.01 9.38
C ALA A 16 -16.17 -12.54 10.07
N ILE A 17 -17.11 -11.69 10.49
CA ILE A 17 -18.25 -12.08 11.30
C ILE A 17 -19.12 -13.11 10.58
N VAL A 18 -19.51 -12.85 9.33
CA VAL A 18 -20.41 -13.72 8.59
C VAL A 18 -19.77 -15.09 8.31
N PRO A 19 -18.55 -15.18 7.77
CA PRO A 19 -17.87 -16.47 7.61
C PRO A 19 -17.74 -17.24 8.93
N LEU A 20 -17.31 -16.59 10.00
CA LEU A 20 -17.15 -17.26 11.31
C LEU A 20 -18.48 -17.71 11.92
N ALA A 21 -19.56 -16.95 11.71
CA ALA A 21 -20.90 -17.36 12.13
C ALA A 21 -21.39 -18.60 11.38
N ILE A 22 -21.12 -18.68 10.07
CA ILE A 22 -21.42 -19.86 9.26
C ILE A 22 -20.61 -21.06 9.75
N MET A 23 -19.31 -20.88 10.00
CA MET A 23 -18.46 -21.92 10.59
C MET A 23 -19.04 -22.45 11.90
N ASN A 24 -19.45 -21.55 12.80
CA ASN A 24 -20.08 -21.92 14.05
C ASN A 24 -21.38 -22.73 13.82
N LYS A 25 -22.22 -22.30 12.88
CA LYS A 25 -23.50 -22.94 12.55
C LYS A 25 -23.33 -24.36 12.01
N ILE A 26 -22.23 -24.66 11.31
CA ILE A 26 -21.92 -26.01 10.79
C ILE A 26 -21.14 -26.90 11.78
N GLY A 27 -21.03 -26.46 13.05
CA GLY A 27 -20.39 -27.24 14.12
C GLY A 27 -18.90 -26.92 14.32
N CYS A 28 -18.33 -25.97 13.59
CA CYS A 28 -16.96 -25.49 13.80
C CYS A 28 -16.97 -24.33 14.78
N ASN A 29 -16.84 -24.60 16.08
CA ASN A 29 -16.67 -23.53 17.08
C ASN A 29 -15.37 -22.72 16.85
N PHE A 30 -15.19 -21.59 17.54
CA PHE A 30 -14.03 -20.70 17.34
C PHE A 30 -12.66 -21.33 17.61
N ASN A 31 -12.61 -22.48 18.31
CA ASN A 31 -11.36 -23.14 18.66
C ASN A 31 -10.94 -24.23 17.66
N THR A 32 -11.81 -24.61 16.73
CA THR A 32 -11.48 -25.59 15.70
C THR A 32 -10.43 -25.06 14.74
N HIS A 33 -9.71 -26.00 14.11
CA HIS A 33 -8.71 -25.68 13.09
C HIS A 33 -9.31 -24.82 11.96
N ASP A 34 -10.46 -25.23 11.42
CA ASP A 34 -11.11 -24.52 10.31
C ASP A 34 -11.53 -23.08 10.65
N SER A 35 -12.14 -22.87 11.83
CA SER A 35 -12.53 -21.53 12.26
C SER A 35 -11.32 -20.63 12.47
N LYS A 36 -10.21 -21.17 12.96
CA LYS A 36 -8.94 -20.45 13.08
C LYS A 36 -8.36 -20.11 11.71
N SER A 37 -8.38 -21.03 10.76
CA SER A 37 -7.96 -20.78 9.37
C SER A 37 -8.73 -19.62 8.73
N VAL A 38 -10.06 -19.59 8.89
CA VAL A 38 -10.91 -18.49 8.40
C VAL A 38 -10.58 -17.18 9.12
N TYR A 39 -10.44 -17.21 10.43
CA TYR A 39 -10.09 -16.02 11.22
C TYR A 39 -8.73 -15.45 10.82
N GLU A 40 -7.71 -16.30 10.71
CA GLU A 40 -6.36 -15.91 10.30
C GLU A 40 -6.33 -15.33 8.89
N PHE A 41 -7.10 -15.90 7.95
CA PHE A 41 -7.27 -15.31 6.62
C PHE A 41 -7.67 -13.84 6.73
N PHE A 42 -8.72 -13.53 7.51
CA PHE A 42 -9.22 -12.16 7.63
C PHE A 42 -8.22 -11.24 8.32
N ILE A 43 -7.50 -11.71 9.33
CA ILE A 43 -6.44 -10.92 9.98
C ILE A 43 -5.37 -10.51 8.96
N TYR A 44 -4.86 -11.46 8.17
CA TYR A 44 -3.83 -11.15 7.17
C TYR A 44 -4.37 -10.33 6.00
N TYR A 45 -5.58 -10.63 5.52
CA TYR A 45 -6.25 -9.86 4.47
C TYR A 45 -6.42 -8.39 4.88
N LEU A 46 -6.93 -8.13 6.09
CA LEU A 46 -7.17 -6.77 6.57
C LEU A 46 -5.86 -5.99 6.77
N ARG A 47 -4.80 -6.65 7.27
CA ARG A 47 -3.47 -6.05 7.35
C ARG A 47 -2.91 -5.70 5.98
N ALA A 48 -3.06 -6.60 5.00
CA ALA A 48 -2.64 -6.35 3.63
C ALA A 48 -3.42 -5.17 3.03
N LYS A 49 -4.73 -5.13 3.22
CA LYS A 49 -5.60 -4.07 2.72
C LYS A 49 -5.22 -2.72 3.33
N GLN A 50 -5.19 -2.60 4.65
CA GLN A 50 -4.92 -1.33 5.32
C GLN A 50 -3.53 -0.79 4.96
N LEU A 51 -2.51 -1.66 4.96
CA LEU A 51 -1.16 -1.24 4.62
C LEU A 51 -1.05 -0.83 3.14
N ASN A 52 -1.82 -1.46 2.26
CA ASN A 52 -1.88 -1.07 0.85
C ASN A 52 -2.55 0.29 0.66
N ASP A 53 -3.64 0.56 1.38
CA ASP A 53 -4.33 1.85 1.36
C ASP A 53 -3.41 2.95 1.92
N ASP A 54 -2.82 2.74 3.10
CA ASP A 54 -1.90 3.72 3.73
C ASP A 54 -0.66 4.01 2.86
N ALA A 55 -0.15 3.01 2.14
CA ALA A 55 0.95 3.17 1.20
C ALA A 55 0.54 3.83 -0.12
N HIS A 56 -0.73 3.75 -0.51
CA HIS A 56 -1.25 4.44 -1.69
C HIS A 56 -1.49 5.91 -1.37
N ASP A 57 -2.06 6.18 -0.21
CA ASP A 57 -2.54 7.51 0.21
C ASP A 57 -1.45 8.33 0.90
N TRP A 58 -0.22 7.80 1.05
CA TRP A 58 0.87 8.42 1.81
C TRP A 58 1.13 9.89 1.45
N GLU A 59 1.10 10.25 0.15
CA GLU A 59 1.39 11.61 -0.31
C GLU A 59 0.24 12.56 0.04
N GLU A 60 -1.01 12.13 -0.20
CA GLU A 60 -2.20 12.91 0.11
C GLU A 60 -2.37 13.11 1.62
N ASP A 61 -2.23 12.02 2.39
CA ASP A 61 -2.36 12.04 3.83
C ASP A 61 -1.29 12.92 4.48
N TYR A 62 -0.02 12.75 4.11
CA TYR A 62 1.05 13.58 4.64
C TYR A 62 0.84 15.06 4.29
N SER A 63 0.50 15.36 3.03
CA SER A 63 0.26 16.75 2.57
C SER A 63 -0.91 17.43 3.29
N ALA A 64 -1.85 16.64 3.82
CA ALA A 64 -2.97 17.12 4.60
C ALA A 64 -2.74 17.06 6.12
N ASP A 65 -1.49 16.87 6.57
CA ASP A 65 -1.11 16.71 7.99
C ASP A 65 -1.84 15.54 8.69
N ARG A 66 -2.20 14.50 7.92
CA ARG A 66 -2.76 13.25 8.40
C ARG A 66 -1.67 12.18 8.40
N TYR A 67 -1.31 11.68 9.57
CA TYR A 67 -0.24 10.70 9.68
C TYR A 67 -0.84 9.28 9.76
N ASN A 68 -0.97 8.64 8.60
CA ASN A 68 -1.33 7.23 8.53
C ASN A 68 -0.17 6.33 9.01
N TYR A 69 -0.39 5.01 9.06
CA TYR A 69 0.60 4.08 9.61
C TYR A 69 1.95 4.13 8.89
N VAL A 70 1.95 4.24 7.55
CA VAL A 70 3.19 4.26 6.75
C VAL A 70 3.99 5.52 7.08
N ILE A 71 3.31 6.65 7.23
CA ILE A 71 3.94 7.92 7.57
C ILE A 71 4.50 7.87 9.00
N GLU A 72 3.69 7.57 10.01
CA GLU A 72 4.11 7.59 11.41
C GLU A 72 5.30 6.67 11.67
N LYS A 73 5.26 5.46 11.10
CA LYS A 73 6.33 4.47 11.25
C LYS A 73 7.65 4.93 10.65
N ASN A 74 7.60 5.69 9.55
CA ASN A 74 8.78 6.14 8.80
C ASN A 74 9.04 7.64 8.97
N LYS A 75 8.44 8.28 9.98
CA LYS A 75 8.48 9.74 10.21
C LYS A 75 9.90 10.31 10.28
N LYS A 76 10.85 9.54 10.81
CA LYS A 76 12.27 9.92 10.92
C LYS A 76 13.00 9.95 9.57
N MET A 77 12.47 9.27 8.55
CA MET A 77 13.05 9.22 7.21
C MET A 77 12.51 10.35 6.34
N PHE A 78 11.27 10.79 6.56
CA PHE A 78 10.69 11.87 5.78
C PHE A 78 11.32 13.23 6.11
N PRO A 79 11.65 14.05 5.09
CA PRO A 79 12.03 15.44 5.31
C PRO A 79 10.81 16.27 5.74
N GLU A 80 11.06 17.46 6.29
CA GLU A 80 9.99 18.38 6.72
C GLU A 80 9.13 18.87 5.54
N ASP A 81 9.73 19.09 4.37
CA ASP A 81 9.00 19.43 3.15
C ASP A 81 8.63 18.17 2.35
N ILE A 82 7.36 17.78 2.43
CA ILE A 82 6.79 16.62 1.74
C ILE A 82 6.67 16.79 0.23
N ASN A 83 6.50 18.03 -0.24
CA ASN A 83 6.40 18.32 -1.67
C ASN A 83 7.79 18.32 -2.33
N SER A 84 8.84 18.26 -1.52
CA SER A 84 10.20 18.13 -2.03
C SER A 84 10.37 16.84 -2.83
N PHE A 85 11.18 16.94 -3.88
CA PHE A 85 11.63 15.78 -4.63
C PHE A 85 12.28 14.72 -3.72
N SER A 86 12.95 15.16 -2.65
CA SER A 86 13.59 14.30 -1.65
C SER A 86 12.60 13.39 -0.92
N ALA A 87 11.43 13.90 -0.52
CA ALA A 87 10.42 13.09 0.17
C ALA A 87 9.88 11.98 -0.74
N LYS A 88 9.54 12.32 -1.99
CA LYS A 88 9.09 11.36 -3.00
C LYS A 88 10.16 10.31 -3.28
N LYS A 89 11.42 10.74 -3.40
CA LYS A 89 12.56 9.85 -3.59
C LYS A 89 12.69 8.86 -2.43
N ILE A 90 12.68 9.34 -1.19
CA ILE A 90 12.78 8.49 0.01
C ILE A 90 11.63 7.49 0.07
N PHE A 91 10.40 7.94 -0.18
CA PHE A 91 9.26 7.02 -0.22
C PHE A 91 9.47 5.93 -1.27
N TRP A 92 9.69 6.30 -2.53
CA TRP A 92 9.75 5.34 -3.61
C TRP A 92 10.99 4.46 -3.55
N GLU A 93 12.15 4.98 -3.16
CA GLU A 93 13.41 4.22 -3.15
C GLU A 93 13.56 3.35 -1.91
N GLU A 94 13.14 3.83 -0.73
CA GLU A 94 13.45 3.19 0.55
C GLU A 94 12.21 2.59 1.23
N ILE A 95 11.12 3.34 1.35
CA ILE A 95 9.94 2.93 2.13
C ILE A 95 9.05 1.96 1.36
N ALA A 96 8.69 2.29 0.12
CA ALA A 96 7.78 1.51 -0.73
C ALA A 96 8.24 0.05 -0.87
N PRO A 97 9.52 -0.29 -1.13
CA PRO A 97 9.96 -1.69 -1.18
C PRO A 97 9.67 -2.49 0.09
N LEU A 98 9.84 -1.86 1.25
CA LEU A 98 9.64 -2.49 2.55
C LEU A 98 8.16 -2.75 2.79
N GLU A 99 7.30 -1.78 2.50
CA GLU A 99 5.85 -1.92 2.70
C GLU A 99 5.23 -2.85 1.65
N LEU A 100 5.60 -2.75 0.36
CA LEU A 100 5.16 -3.67 -0.70
C LEU A 100 5.54 -5.13 -0.38
N SER A 101 6.74 -5.35 0.18
CA SER A 101 7.18 -6.68 0.60
C SER A 101 6.33 -7.25 1.75
N LYS A 102 5.94 -6.40 2.70
CA LYS A 102 5.05 -6.79 3.81
C LYS A 102 3.64 -7.08 3.33
N ILE A 103 3.08 -6.24 2.45
CA ILE A 103 1.77 -6.46 1.84
C ILE A 103 1.76 -7.82 1.13
N ARG A 104 2.77 -8.09 0.29
CA ARG A 104 2.90 -9.38 -0.41
C ARG A 104 3.01 -10.55 0.56
N LYS A 105 3.74 -10.41 1.67
CA LYS A 105 3.83 -11.43 2.72
C LYS A 105 2.46 -11.69 3.34
N TYR A 106 1.71 -10.64 3.69
CA TYR A 106 0.37 -10.80 4.25
C TYR A 106 -0.61 -11.44 3.26
N CYS A 107 -0.57 -11.09 1.97
CA CYS A 107 -1.37 -11.77 0.95
C CYS A 107 -1.07 -13.28 0.90
N LYS A 108 0.21 -13.67 0.95
CA LYS A 108 0.60 -15.09 0.99
C LYS A 108 0.10 -15.77 2.26
N CYS A 109 0.28 -15.14 3.42
CA CYS A 109 -0.20 -15.68 4.69
C CYS A 109 -1.72 -15.85 4.71
N ALA A 110 -2.48 -14.90 4.17
CA ALA A 110 -3.93 -15.01 4.05
C ALA A 110 -4.34 -16.24 3.25
N ILE A 111 -3.78 -16.39 2.04
CA ILE A 111 -4.04 -17.55 1.17
C ILE A 111 -3.66 -18.86 1.86
N SER A 112 -2.44 -18.95 2.40
CA SER A 112 -1.99 -20.17 3.07
C SER A 112 -2.77 -20.50 4.35
N SER A 113 -3.42 -19.52 5.01
CA SER A 113 -4.29 -19.81 6.14
C SER A 113 -5.63 -20.40 5.69
N ILE A 114 -6.24 -19.89 4.62
CA ILE A 114 -7.53 -20.42 4.16
C ILE A 114 -7.42 -21.76 3.44
N GLU A 115 -6.31 -22.03 2.73
CA GLU A 115 -6.03 -23.32 2.08
C GLU A 115 -5.97 -24.50 3.07
N LYS A 116 -5.77 -24.22 4.36
CA LYS A 116 -5.80 -25.24 5.43
C LYS A 116 -7.21 -25.59 5.88
N CYS A 117 -8.23 -24.83 5.48
CA CYS A 117 -9.60 -25.08 5.91
C CYS A 117 -10.20 -26.23 5.09
N GLU A 118 -10.55 -27.33 5.75
CA GLU A 118 -11.10 -28.53 5.10
C GLU A 118 -12.61 -28.42 4.88
N LYS A 119 -13.28 -27.52 5.61
CA LYS A 119 -14.73 -27.34 5.58
C LYS A 119 -15.22 -26.43 4.45
N ILE A 120 -14.32 -25.78 3.74
CA ILE A 120 -14.63 -24.88 2.63
C ILE A 120 -14.21 -25.56 1.34
N GLU A 121 -15.20 -25.94 0.54
CA GLU A 121 -14.98 -26.67 -0.72
C GLU A 121 -14.37 -25.76 -1.81
N THR A 122 -14.79 -24.49 -1.86
CA THR A 122 -14.34 -23.53 -2.88
C THR A 122 -13.76 -22.28 -2.25
N LEU A 123 -12.59 -21.85 -2.71
CA LEU A 123 -11.86 -20.69 -2.18
C LEU A 123 -12.10 -19.39 -2.97
N ASP A 124 -12.97 -19.41 -3.98
CA ASP A 124 -13.17 -18.29 -4.93
C ASP A 124 -13.49 -16.96 -4.25
N PHE A 125 -14.36 -16.99 -3.24
CA PHE A 125 -14.69 -15.80 -2.45
C PHE A 125 -13.45 -15.18 -1.79
N TYR A 126 -12.60 -16.00 -1.19
CA TYR A 126 -11.39 -15.56 -0.51
C TYR A 126 -10.34 -15.02 -1.49
N TYR A 127 -10.21 -15.67 -2.65
CA TYR A 127 -9.37 -15.18 -3.74
C TYR A 127 -9.87 -13.87 -4.34
N LEU A 128 -11.18 -13.69 -4.45
CA LEU A 128 -11.79 -12.45 -4.94
C LEU A 128 -11.45 -11.27 -4.02
N LEU A 129 -11.37 -11.49 -2.70
CA LEU A 129 -10.99 -10.46 -1.74
C LEU A 129 -9.50 -10.08 -1.82
N ILE A 130 -8.60 -11.06 -1.88
CA ILE A 130 -7.15 -10.81 -1.77
C ILE A 130 -6.50 -10.45 -3.11
N SER A 131 -7.05 -10.92 -4.23
CA SER A 131 -6.42 -10.77 -5.54
C SER A 131 -6.24 -9.31 -6.02
N PRO A 132 -7.16 -8.35 -5.75
CA PRO A 132 -6.94 -6.96 -6.15
C PRO A 132 -5.74 -6.34 -5.43
N ILE A 133 -5.58 -6.64 -4.13
CA ILE A 133 -4.44 -6.17 -3.33
C ILE A 133 -3.15 -6.78 -3.88
N ALA A 134 -3.10 -8.11 -4.05
CA ALA A 134 -1.92 -8.79 -4.58
C ALA A 134 -1.51 -8.28 -5.98
N LYS A 135 -2.48 -8.03 -6.86
CA LYS A 135 -2.25 -7.49 -8.22
C LYS A 135 -1.71 -6.06 -8.17
N SER A 136 -2.35 -5.18 -7.38
CA SER A 136 -1.91 -3.78 -7.26
C SER A 136 -0.50 -3.67 -6.67
N THR A 137 -0.20 -4.43 -5.61
CA THR A 137 1.15 -4.52 -5.02
C THR A 137 2.17 -5.06 -6.03
N GLY A 138 1.82 -6.10 -6.78
CA GLY A 138 2.69 -6.68 -7.81
C GLY A 138 2.99 -5.71 -8.94
N LYS A 139 1.98 -4.97 -9.41
CA LYS A 139 2.12 -3.93 -10.42
C LYS A 139 3.03 -2.80 -9.92
N ALA A 140 2.79 -2.27 -8.73
CA ALA A 140 3.62 -1.22 -8.14
C ALA A 140 5.10 -1.62 -7.99
N PHE A 141 5.35 -2.88 -7.60
CA PHE A 141 6.72 -3.40 -7.51
C PHE A 141 7.42 -3.46 -8.88
N LEU A 142 6.71 -3.92 -9.92
CA LEU A 142 7.24 -3.99 -11.28
C LEU A 142 7.47 -2.61 -11.87
N GLU A 143 6.51 -1.71 -11.77
CA GLU A 143 6.61 -0.34 -12.30
C GLU A 143 7.76 0.42 -11.65
N ARG A 144 7.92 0.31 -10.32
CA ARG A 144 9.08 0.87 -9.62
C ARG A 144 10.39 0.31 -10.16
N LYS A 145 10.48 -1.02 -10.31
CA LYS A 145 11.70 -1.67 -10.83
C LYS A 145 12.01 -1.16 -12.24
N SER A 146 11.01 -1.14 -13.12
CA SER A 146 11.15 -0.63 -14.49
C SER A 146 11.56 0.85 -14.53
N ALA A 147 11.05 1.68 -13.64
CA ALA A 147 11.44 3.09 -13.55
C ALA A 147 12.91 3.25 -13.12
N ILE A 148 13.36 2.48 -12.11
CA ILE A 148 14.76 2.50 -11.67
C ILE A 148 15.69 1.95 -12.76
N ASP A 149 15.31 0.84 -13.39
CA ASP A 149 16.07 0.25 -14.50
C ASP A 149 16.16 1.25 -15.68
N PHE A 150 15.08 1.98 -15.98
CA PHE A 150 15.10 3.05 -16.98
C PHE A 150 16.08 4.15 -16.59
N ILE A 151 15.99 4.70 -15.37
CA ILE A 151 16.88 5.77 -14.89
C ILE A 151 18.36 5.35 -14.97
N ASN A 152 18.68 4.14 -14.53
CA ASN A 152 20.06 3.63 -14.50
C ASN A 152 20.65 3.39 -15.90
N ASN A 153 19.80 2.98 -16.85
CA ASN A 153 20.23 2.73 -18.24
C ASN A 153 20.03 3.96 -19.15
N PHE A 154 19.44 5.04 -18.62
CA PHE A 154 19.25 6.28 -19.36
C PHE A 154 20.58 7.01 -19.47
N HIS A 155 21.32 6.69 -20.53
CA HIS A 155 22.45 7.50 -20.98
C HIS A 155 21.92 8.54 -21.97
N PRO A 156 21.77 9.82 -21.57
CA PRO A 156 21.32 10.84 -22.51
C PRO A 156 22.33 10.94 -23.66
N LYS A 157 21.91 10.57 -24.88
CA LYS A 157 22.66 10.82 -26.12
C LYS A 157 22.66 12.30 -26.53
N VAL A 158 21.92 13.13 -25.81
CA VAL A 158 21.77 14.56 -26.06
C VAL A 158 22.21 15.29 -24.81
N ASP A 159 23.16 16.21 -24.97
CA ASP A 159 23.52 17.16 -23.92
C ASP A 159 22.25 17.95 -23.54
N ILE A 160 21.69 17.60 -22.39
CA ILE A 160 20.43 18.15 -21.87
C ILE A 160 20.55 19.68 -21.69
N ASN A 161 21.76 20.21 -21.48
CA ASN A 161 22.00 21.65 -21.39
C ASN A 161 21.65 22.38 -22.70
N ARG A 162 21.82 21.71 -23.85
CA ARG A 162 21.52 22.30 -25.17
C ARG A 162 20.02 22.42 -25.45
N HIS A 163 19.18 21.65 -24.77
CA HIS A 163 17.71 21.73 -24.89
C HIS A 163 17.11 22.75 -23.93
N PHE A 164 17.65 22.93 -22.72
CA PHE A 164 17.14 23.94 -21.79
C PHE A 164 17.41 25.39 -22.25
N GLU A 165 18.51 25.65 -22.96
CA GLU A 165 18.75 26.97 -23.59
C GLU A 165 17.72 27.33 -24.69
N ALA A 166 17.13 26.33 -25.34
CA ALA A 166 16.10 26.55 -26.36
C ALA A 166 14.73 26.93 -25.75
N PHE A 167 14.44 26.47 -24.53
CA PHE A 167 13.23 26.84 -23.79
C PHE A 167 13.36 28.17 -23.04
N GLY A 168 14.57 28.56 -22.61
CA GLY A 168 14.83 29.83 -21.92
C GLY A 168 14.79 31.10 -22.78
N LYS A 169 14.76 30.98 -24.12
CA LYS A 169 14.74 32.15 -25.05
C LYS A 169 13.35 32.61 -25.50
N LYS A 170 12.26 31.98 -25.04
CA LYS A 170 10.88 32.42 -25.32
C LYS A 170 10.13 32.86 -24.06
N ALA A 171 10.65 33.89 -23.39
CA ALA A 171 9.85 34.73 -22.51
C ALA A 171 10.38 36.17 -22.54
N LYS A 172 10.19 36.87 -23.67
CA LYS A 172 10.17 38.34 -23.63
C LYS A 172 8.83 38.73 -22.99
N VAL A 173 8.89 39.06 -21.70
CA VAL A 173 7.80 39.73 -21.00
C VAL A 173 7.58 41.09 -21.68
N PRO A 174 6.37 41.42 -22.19
CA PRO A 174 6.12 42.75 -22.73
C PRO A 174 6.23 43.81 -21.62
N PRO A 175 6.73 45.01 -21.92
CA PRO A 175 6.90 46.05 -20.92
C PRO A 175 5.54 46.45 -20.33
N LYS A 176 5.50 46.60 -19.00
CA LYS A 176 4.34 47.18 -18.30
C LYS A 176 4.12 48.60 -18.80
N GLU A 177 2.96 48.86 -19.38
CA GLU A 177 2.48 50.23 -19.56
C GLU A 177 2.29 50.86 -18.17
N SER A 178 2.92 52.03 -18.00
CA SER A 178 2.82 52.85 -16.80
C SER A 178 1.67 53.83 -16.98
N SER A 179 0.72 53.80 -16.05
CA SER A 179 -0.25 54.87 -15.78
C SER A 179 0.28 55.79 -14.69
#